data_AF-A0A0J0XT75-F1
#
_entry.id   AF-A0A0J0XT75-F1
#
_cell.length_a   1.000
_cell.length_b   1.000
_cell.length_c   1.000
_cell.angle_alpha   90.00
_cell.angle_beta   90.00
_cell.angle_gamma   90.00
#
_symmetry.space_group_name_H-M   'P 1'
#
loop_
_entity.id
_entity.type
_entity.pdbx_description
1 polymer ?
#
loop_
_entity_poly.entity_id
_entity_poly.type
_entity_poly.pdbx_seq_one_letter_code
_entity_poly.pdbx_strand_id
1 'polypeptide(L)' 'MPGPLYRDPWAKREAWRKSPIFSNKAMFRNMFPGLGTAIVAFAAYVVYDDYFAPKKDHHH' A
#
# COMPACT_ATOMS: atom_id res chain seq x y z
N MET A 1 -29.47 0.92 -6.10
CA MET A 1 -28.73 2.20 -6.18
C MET A 1 -29.34 3.00 -7.33
N PRO A 2 -29.93 4.19 -7.09
CA PRO A 2 -30.38 5.04 -8.19
C PRO A 2 -29.18 5.36 -9.08
N GLY A 3 -29.39 5.34 -10.41
CA GLY A 3 -28.35 5.69 -11.38
C GLY A 3 -27.89 7.15 -11.25
N PRO A 4 -26.82 7.55 -11.94
CA PRO A 4 -26.30 8.91 -11.84
C PRO A 4 -27.40 9.93 -12.21
N LEU A 5 -27.53 10.97 -11.38
CA LEU A 5 -28.53 12.05 -11.53
C LEU A 5 -28.39 12.83 -12.85
N TYR A 6 -27.21 12.78 -13.47
CA TYR A 6 -26.92 13.36 -14.77
C TYR A 6 -26.06 12.38 -15.58
N ARG A 7 -26.42 12.17 -16.84
CA ARG A 7 -25.64 11.34 -17.77
C ARG A 7 -24.84 12.27 -18.67
N ASP A 8 -23.53 12.30 -18.43
CA ASP A 8 -22.60 13.06 -19.26
C ASP A 8 -22.67 12.57 -20.73
N PRO A 9 -23.05 13.44 -21.69
CA PRO A 9 -23.18 13.08 -23.10
C PRO A 9 -21.83 12.74 -23.75
N TRP A 10 -20.71 13.18 -23.18
CA TRP A 10 -19.36 12.94 -23.69
C TRP A 10 -18.66 11.75 -23.03
N ALA A 11 -19.29 11.07 -22.09
CA ALA A 11 -18.67 9.96 -21.35
C ALA A 11 -18.11 8.87 -22.27
N LYS A 12 -18.80 8.56 -23.39
CA LYS A 12 -18.32 7.59 -24.39
C LYS A 12 -17.09 8.11 -25.16
N ARG A 13 -17.03 9.42 -25.41
CA ARG A 13 -15.88 10.06 -26.07
C ARG A 13 -14.69 10.18 -25.11
N GLU A 14 -14.90 10.40 -23.82
CA GLU A 14 -13.80 10.46 -22.83
C GLU A 14 -13.35 9.08 -22.33
N ALA A 15 -14.07 8.01 -22.66
CA ALA A 15 -13.77 6.66 -22.19
C ALA A 15 -12.34 6.20 -22.54
N TRP A 16 -11.78 6.63 -23.68
CA TRP A 16 -10.39 6.28 -24.06
C TRP A 16 -9.34 6.85 -23.11
N ARG A 17 -9.64 7.94 -22.39
CA ARG A 17 -8.73 8.55 -21.40
C ARG A 17 -8.72 7.78 -20.09
N LYS A 18 -9.80 7.06 -19.78
CA LYS A 18 -9.95 6.28 -18.55
C LYS A 18 -9.26 4.93 -18.71
N SER A 19 -7.94 4.94 -18.59
CA SER A 19 -7.16 3.69 -18.55
C SER A 19 -7.14 3.11 -17.13
N PRO A 20 -7.39 1.80 -16.96
CA PRO A 20 -7.26 1.14 -15.66
C PRO A 20 -5.83 1.21 -15.10
N ILE A 21 -4.82 1.37 -15.95
CA ILE A 21 -3.41 1.52 -15.58
C ILE A 21 -3.16 2.83 -14.84
N PHE A 22 -3.88 3.90 -15.20
CA PHE A 22 -3.79 5.22 -14.56
C PHE A 22 -4.86 5.43 -13.48
N SER A 23 -5.49 4.36 -13.00
CA SER A 23 -6.41 4.48 -11.87
C SER A 23 -5.67 4.83 -10.58
N ASN A 24 -6.29 5.66 -9.73
CA ASN A 24 -5.72 5.99 -8.41
C ASN A 24 -5.34 4.74 -7.63
N LYS A 25 -6.16 3.69 -7.70
CA LYS A 25 -5.88 2.39 -7.07
C LYS A 25 -4.57 1.77 -7.56
N ALA A 26 -4.31 1.80 -8.86
CA ALA A 26 -3.06 1.28 -9.43
C ALA A 26 -1.85 2.12 -9.02
N MET A 27 -2.00 3.45 -8.95
CA MET A 27 -0.96 4.35 -8.47
C MET A 27 -0.62 4.10 -6.99
N PHE A 28 -1.62 4.01 -6.11
CA PHE A 28 -1.41 3.79 -4.67
C PHE A 28 -0.78 2.43 -4.34
N ARG A 29 -1.14 1.37 -5.08
CA ARG A 29 -0.56 0.04 -4.87
C ARG A 29 0.97 0.03 -5.02
N ASN A 30 1.49 0.87 -5.89
CA ASN A 30 2.91 0.91 -6.23
C ASN A 30 3.67 2.05 -5.50
N MET A 31 3.02 2.75 -4.58
CA MET A 31 3.58 3.93 -3.91
C MET A 31 4.70 3.58 -2.92
N PHE A 32 4.70 2.36 -2.36
CA PHE A 32 5.73 1.89 -1.43
C PHE A 32 6.31 0.54 -1.86
N PRO A 33 7.16 0.52 -2.90
CA PRO A 33 7.84 -0.71 -3.31
C PRO A 33 8.70 -1.22 -2.15
N GLY A 34 8.54 -2.50 -1.80
CA GLY A 34 9.34 -3.14 -0.74
C GLY A 34 8.88 -2.88 0.69
N LEU A 35 7.78 -2.16 0.92
CA LEU A 35 7.26 -1.97 2.28
C LEU A 35 6.89 -3.30 2.94
N GLY A 36 6.29 -4.23 2.19
CA GLY A 36 5.96 -5.56 2.70
C GLY A 36 7.19 -6.34 3.19
N THR A 37 8.29 -6.31 2.42
CA THR A 37 9.54 -6.99 2.81
C THR A 37 10.21 -6.29 3.98
N ALA A 38 10.17 -4.96 4.04
CA ALA A 38 10.71 -4.19 5.16
C ALA A 38 9.97 -4.49 6.46
N ILE A 39 8.63 -4.55 6.44
CA ILE A 39 7.81 -4.91 7.60
C ILE A 39 8.17 -6.31 8.11
N VAL A 40 8.30 -7.28 7.20
CA VAL A 40 8.66 -8.66 7.57
C VAL A 40 10.05 -8.73 8.20
N ALA A 41 11.05 -8.09 7.58
CA ALA A 41 12.41 -8.06 8.11
C ALA A 41 12.48 -7.37 9.48
N PHE A 42 11.77 -6.24 9.63
CA PHE A 42 11.70 -5.52 10.89
C PHE A 42 11.03 -6.35 11.99
N ALA A 43 9.90 -7.00 11.70
CA ALA A 43 9.21 -7.84 12.67
C ALA A 43 10.10 -9.04 13.10
N ALA A 44 10.79 -9.68 12.15
CA ALA A 44 11.73 -10.75 12.46
C ALA A 44 12.87 -10.27 13.36
N TYR A 45 13.40 -9.07 13.11
CA TYR A 45 14.41 -8.45 13.95
C TYR A 45 13.90 -8.19 15.38
N VAL A 46 12.71 -7.59 15.53
CA VAL A 46 12.12 -7.32 16.86
C VAL A 46 11.90 -8.61 17.64
N VAL A 47 11.38 -9.67 17.00
CA VAL A 47 11.21 -10.98 17.65
C VAL A 47 12.55 -11.58 18.07
N TYR A 48 13.58 -11.46 17.23
CA TYR A 48 14.92 -11.93 17.59
C TYR A 48 15.47 -11.14 18.80
N ASP A 49 15.38 -9.82 18.76
CA ASP A 49 15.94 -8.94 19.79
C ASP A 49 15.24 -9.11 21.16
N ASP A 50 13.91 -9.25 21.17
CA ASP A 50 13.13 -9.30 22.41
C ASP A 50 13.12 -10.71 23.05
N TYR A 51 13.13 -11.77 22.23
CA TYR A 51 12.98 -13.14 22.73
C TYR A 51 14.27 -13.97 22.74
N PHE A 52 15.23 -13.68 21.86
CA PHE A 52 16.40 -14.53 21.65
C PHE A 52 17.73 -13.83 21.89
N ALA A 53 17.80 -12.50 21.76
CA ALA A 53 19.04 -11.79 22.01
C ALA A 53 19.37 -11.81 23.51
N PRO A 54 20.64 -12.08 23.89
CA PRO A 54 21.05 -11.99 25.26
C PRO A 54 20.89 -10.54 25.73
N LYS A 55 20.04 -10.33 26.74
CA LYS A 55 19.87 -9.02 27.38
C LYS A 55 21.23 -8.60 27.90
N LYS A 56 21.74 -7.47 27.43
CA LYS A 56 22.94 -6.88 27.99
C LYS A 56 22.56 -6.38 29.37
N ASP A 57 23.06 -7.04 30.41
CA ASP A 57 22.96 -6.54 31.76
C ASP A 57 23.72 -5.21 31.83
N HIS A 58 23.00 -4.11 31.67
CA HIS A 58 23.51 -2.77 31.93
C HIS A 58 23.60 -2.59 33.45
N HIS A 59 24.62 -3.21 34.06
CA HIS A 59 25.04 -2.89 35.40
C HIS A 59 25.49 -1.42 35.43
N HIS A 60 24.69 -0.59 36.10
CA HIS A 60 25.19 0.64 36.72
C HIS A 60 26.07 0.29 37.92
#